data_AF-A0A7V2SVB6-F1
#
_entry.id   AF-A0A7V2SVB6-F1
#
_cell.length_a   1.000
_cell.length_b   1.000
_cell.length_c   1.000
_cell.angle_alpha   90.00
_cell.angle_beta   90.00
_cell.angle_gamma   90.00
#
_symmetry.space_group_name_H-M   'P 1'
#
loop_
_entity.id
_entity.type
_entity.pdbx_description
1 polymer ?
#
loop_
_entity_poly.entity_id
_entity_poly.type
_entity_poly.pdbx_seq_one_letter_code
_entity_poly.pdbx_strand_id
1 'polypeptide(L)'
;MKTTHSLATNLVVDQVKGVVGHHNLTLTGPDAHGVIRLNIEATDQEIDCCLTLLGKALPKGCDITYFVEKEDVDAPIKGVLTIDDTLAIFPSDFSQKGGPRKGTHHTFPIEITIDCRDSFGHGGHPSTLGMLKALLRLSKGGLIADRSVLDVGTGSGVLAIAALKLG
;
A
#
# COMPACT_ATOMS: atom_id res chain seq x y z
N MET A 1 10.07 -5.95 -32.00
CA MET A 1 10.57 -4.93 -31.04
C MET A 1 10.34 -5.41 -29.60
N LYS A 2 10.93 -6.56 -29.22
CA LYS A 2 10.72 -7.28 -27.93
C LYS A 2 11.96 -7.24 -27.01
N THR A 3 13.01 -6.52 -27.38
CA THR A 3 14.37 -6.79 -26.88
C THR A 3 14.83 -5.88 -25.74
N THR A 4 14.40 -4.62 -25.66
CA THR A 4 14.96 -3.66 -24.69
C THR A 4 14.34 -3.75 -23.29
N HIS A 5 13.03 -4.00 -23.19
CA HIS A 5 12.36 -4.13 -21.89
C HIS A 5 12.76 -5.41 -21.14
N SER A 6 12.91 -6.53 -21.87
CA SER A 6 13.33 -7.82 -21.29
C SER A 6 14.72 -7.77 -20.67
N LEU A 7 15.68 -7.07 -21.31
CA LEU A 7 17.04 -6.90 -20.82
C LEU A 7 17.12 -6.07 -19.54
N ALA A 8 16.35 -4.97 -19.46
CA ALA A 8 16.29 -4.12 -18.27
C ALA A 8 15.68 -4.87 -17.08
N THR A 9 14.62 -5.65 -17.30
CA THR A 9 13.98 -6.47 -16.25
C THR A 9 14.94 -7.53 -15.71
N ASN A 10 15.67 -8.23 -16.58
CA ASN A 10 16.62 -9.27 -16.15
C ASN A 10 17.80 -8.69 -15.35
N LEU A 11 18.35 -7.53 -15.78
CA LEU A 11 19.43 -6.87 -15.07
C LEU A 11 19.02 -6.44 -13.65
N VAL A 12 17.81 -5.92 -13.51
CA VAL A 12 17.24 -5.53 -12.21
C VAL A 12 17.05 -6.73 -11.30
N VAL A 13 16.57 -7.85 -11.84
CA VAL A 13 16.40 -9.09 -11.06
C VAL A 13 17.73 -9.61 -10.54
N ASP A 14 18.79 -9.58 -11.37
CA ASP A 14 20.11 -10.04 -10.96
C ASP A 14 20.75 -9.09 -9.91
N GLN A 15 20.51 -7.79 -10.00
CA GLN A 15 20.91 -6.83 -8.97
C GLN A 15 20.18 -7.05 -7.66
N VAL A 16 18.87 -7.30 -7.70
CA VAL A 16 18.07 -7.63 -6.50
C VAL A 16 18.57 -8.93 -5.87
N LYS A 17 18.82 -9.99 -6.66
CA LYS A 17 19.42 -11.24 -6.15
C LYS A 17 20.76 -11.02 -5.45
N GLY A 18 21.56 -10.07 -5.93
CA GLY A 18 22.82 -9.70 -5.28
C GLY A 18 22.65 -9.06 -3.89
N VAL A 19 21.48 -8.48 -3.60
CA VAL A 19 21.15 -7.87 -2.29
C VAL A 19 20.54 -8.87 -1.33
N VAL A 20 19.56 -9.66 -1.77
CA VAL A 20 18.83 -10.63 -0.93
C VAL A 20 19.48 -12.03 -0.88
N GLY A 21 20.70 -12.20 -1.37
CA GLY A 21 21.41 -13.49 -1.31
C GLY A 21 20.67 -14.67 -1.97
N HIS A 22 20.85 -15.89 -1.42
CA HIS A 22 20.19 -17.12 -1.90
C HIS A 22 18.72 -17.27 -1.43
N HIS A 23 18.10 -16.23 -0.86
CA HIS A 23 16.73 -16.30 -0.36
C HIS A 23 15.70 -16.45 -1.50
N ASN A 24 14.49 -16.90 -1.16
CA ASN A 24 13.41 -17.19 -2.11
C ASN A 24 12.95 -15.92 -2.83
N LEU A 25 13.53 -15.66 -4.00
CA LEU A 25 13.08 -14.63 -4.93
C LEU A 25 12.21 -15.28 -6.01
N THR A 26 10.97 -14.79 -6.17
CA THR A 26 10.12 -15.17 -7.28
C THR A 26 9.71 -13.95 -8.09
N LEU A 27 9.82 -14.06 -9.42
CA LEU A 27 9.38 -13.04 -10.36
C LEU A 27 8.23 -13.62 -11.19
N THR A 28 7.13 -12.90 -11.30
CA THR A 28 6.01 -13.26 -12.18
C THR A 28 5.56 -12.09 -13.04
N GLY A 29 5.04 -12.41 -14.23
CA GLY A 29 4.60 -11.43 -15.22
C GLY A 29 5.59 -11.19 -16.37
N PRO A 30 5.43 -10.11 -17.16
CA PRO A 30 4.32 -9.16 -17.07
C PRO A 30 2.96 -9.81 -17.35
N ASP A 31 1.93 -9.46 -16.58
CA ASP A 31 0.55 -9.87 -16.88
C ASP A 31 -0.08 -9.02 -18.01
N ALA A 32 -1.36 -9.25 -18.31
CA ALA A 32 -2.08 -8.54 -19.37
C ALA A 32 -2.12 -7.00 -19.19
N HIS A 33 -1.85 -6.51 -17.98
CA HIS A 33 -1.81 -5.09 -17.64
C HIS A 33 -0.38 -4.55 -17.54
N GLY A 34 0.63 -5.37 -17.87
CA GLY A 34 2.03 -4.98 -17.79
C GLY A 34 2.60 -5.02 -16.36
N VAL A 35 1.89 -5.64 -15.40
CA VAL A 35 2.34 -5.71 -14.01
C VAL A 35 3.36 -6.83 -13.85
N ILE A 36 4.51 -6.50 -13.26
CA ILE A 36 5.54 -7.45 -12.84
C ILE A 36 5.49 -7.54 -11.32
N ARG A 37 5.40 -8.76 -10.79
CA ARG A 37 5.42 -9.01 -9.34
C ARG A 37 6.74 -9.65 -8.95
N LEU A 38 7.34 -9.11 -7.90
CA LEU A 38 8.58 -9.60 -7.30
C LEU A 38 8.27 -9.92 -5.83
N ASN A 39 8.37 -11.19 -5.45
CA ASN A 39 8.30 -11.59 -4.05
C ASN A 39 9.71 -11.95 -3.57
N ILE A 40 10.07 -11.41 -2.41
CA ILE A 40 11.37 -11.63 -1.77
C ILE A 40 11.14 -11.92 -0.29
N GLU A 41 11.87 -12.89 0.23
CA GLU A 41 12.06 -13.05 1.67
C GLU A 41 13.33 -12.28 2.03
N ALA A 42 13.19 -11.22 2.82
CA ALA A 42 14.25 -10.23 3.04
C ALA A 42 14.07 -9.52 4.39
N THR A 43 15.18 -9.10 4.99
CA THR A 43 15.19 -8.21 6.15
C THR A 43 14.77 -6.79 5.75
N ASP A 44 14.35 -5.97 6.73
CA ASP A 44 13.99 -4.55 6.50
C ASP A 44 15.11 -3.79 5.76
N GLN A 45 16.38 -4.04 6.12
CA GLN A 45 17.54 -3.39 5.47
C GLN A 45 17.70 -3.81 4.00
N GLU A 46 17.49 -5.09 3.69
CA GLU A 46 17.56 -5.60 2.32
C GLU A 46 16.41 -5.08 1.46
N ILE A 47 15.21 -4.92 2.04
CA ILE A 47 14.05 -4.32 1.37
C ILE A 47 14.36 -2.87 0.97
N ASP A 48 14.90 -2.06 1.88
CA ASP A 48 15.28 -0.67 1.60
C ASP A 48 16.33 -0.57 0.48
N CYS A 49 17.31 -1.46 0.49
CA CYS A 49 18.30 -1.57 -0.60
C CYS A 49 17.65 -1.94 -1.93
N CYS A 50 16.72 -2.89 -1.95
CA CYS A 50 15.99 -3.30 -3.15
C CYS A 50 15.14 -2.16 -3.71
N LEU A 51 14.38 -1.45 -2.87
CA LEU A 51 13.56 -0.29 -3.28
C LEU A 51 14.41 0.83 -3.88
N THR A 52 15.59 1.08 -3.30
CA THR A 52 16.54 2.07 -3.81
C THR A 52 17.07 1.68 -5.20
N LEU A 53 17.40 0.40 -5.41
CA LEU A 53 17.86 -0.11 -6.70
C LEU A 53 16.75 -0.04 -7.75
N LEU A 54 15.54 -0.50 -7.40
CA LEU A 54 14.37 -0.47 -8.28
C LEU A 54 14.02 0.95 -8.70
N GLY A 55 14.02 1.90 -7.77
CA GLY A 55 13.74 3.32 -8.06
C GLY A 55 14.76 3.96 -9.01
N LYS A 56 16.02 3.49 -9.00
CA LYS A 56 17.06 3.95 -9.93
C LYS A 56 16.97 3.29 -11.31
N ALA A 57 16.57 2.02 -11.34
CA ALA A 57 16.63 1.22 -12.55
C ALA A 57 15.34 1.27 -13.38
N LEU A 58 14.19 1.51 -12.74
CA LEU A 58 12.91 1.57 -13.44
C LEU A 58 12.75 2.88 -14.24
N PRO A 59 12.13 2.83 -15.44
CA PRO A 59 11.82 4.02 -16.21
C PRO A 59 10.98 5.03 -15.43
N LYS A 60 11.14 6.32 -15.74
CA LYS A 60 10.26 7.36 -15.20
C LYS A 60 8.80 7.05 -15.56
N GLY A 61 7.92 7.07 -14.56
CA GLY A 61 6.49 6.75 -14.72
C GLY A 61 6.12 5.31 -14.35
N CYS A 62 7.08 4.45 -13.98
CA CYS A 62 6.78 3.16 -13.34
C CYS A 62 6.53 3.37 -11.84
N ASP A 63 5.35 2.96 -11.38
CA ASP A 63 5.01 2.98 -9.97
C ASP A 63 5.46 1.69 -9.29
N ILE A 64 6.15 1.82 -8.16
CA ILE A 64 6.52 0.69 -7.31
C ILE A 64 5.52 0.62 -6.16
N THR A 65 4.82 -0.49 -6.04
CA THR A 65 4.02 -0.82 -4.85
C THR A 65 4.64 -2.05 -4.20
N TYR A 66 4.97 -1.96 -2.92
CA TYR A 66 5.52 -3.09 -2.16
C TYR A 66 4.70 -3.35 -0.89
N PHE A 67 4.73 -4.59 -0.46
CA PHE A 67 4.06 -5.08 0.74
C PHE A 67 5.07 -5.89 1.54
N VAL A 68 5.09 -5.70 2.86
CA VAL A 68 5.94 -6.48 3.77
C VAL A 68 5.01 -7.28 4.67
N GLU A 69 5.08 -8.60 4.55
CA GLU A 69 4.41 -9.49 5.49
C GLU A 69 5.33 -9.63 6.72
N LYS A 70 4.93 -9.03 7.84
CA LYS A 70 5.54 -9.27 9.16
C LYS A 70 4.63 -10.24 9.94
N GLU A 71 5.19 -10.98 10.89
CA GLU A 71 4.40 -11.90 11.72
C GLU A 71 3.17 -11.17 12.30
N ASP A 72 2.00 -11.76 12.03
CA ASP A 72 0.64 -11.31 12.35
C ASP A 72 0.11 -10.08 11.56
N VAL A 73 0.06 -10.18 10.22
CA VAL A 73 -0.51 -9.16 9.31
C VAL A 73 -2.00 -8.85 9.52
N ASP A 74 -2.72 -9.76 10.18
CA ASP A 74 -4.14 -9.61 10.51
C ASP A 74 -4.37 -8.91 11.86
N ALA A 75 -3.28 -8.62 12.60
CA ALA A 75 -3.39 -7.92 13.85
C ALA A 75 -4.04 -6.53 13.66
N PRO A 76 -4.95 -6.12 14.56
CA PRO A 76 -5.54 -4.80 14.51
C PRO A 76 -4.49 -3.69 14.50
N ILE A 77 -4.72 -2.63 13.72
CA ILE A 77 -3.88 -1.43 13.78
C ILE A 77 -3.94 -0.84 15.19
N LYS A 78 -2.77 -0.62 15.81
CA LYS A 78 -2.67 -0.07 17.18
C LYS A 78 -2.52 1.46 17.21
N GLY A 79 -2.48 2.11 16.05
CA GLY A 79 -2.25 3.54 15.90
C GLY A 79 -2.83 4.08 14.59
N VAL A 80 -2.60 5.36 14.33
CA VAL A 80 -3.09 6.02 13.10
C VAL A 80 -2.37 5.43 11.89
N LEU A 81 -3.12 4.89 10.95
CA LEU A 81 -2.62 4.46 9.65
C LEU A 81 -2.78 5.61 8.65
N THR A 82 -1.67 6.25 8.32
CA THR A 82 -1.62 7.30 7.32
C THR A 82 -1.39 6.69 5.93
N ILE A 83 -2.26 7.01 4.97
CA ILE A 83 -2.11 6.59 3.57
C ILE A 83 -1.22 7.60 2.83
N ASP A 84 -1.52 8.89 2.98
CA ASP A 84 -0.70 10.04 2.62
C ASP A 84 -1.16 11.29 3.40
N ASP A 85 -0.86 12.49 2.91
CA ASP A 85 -1.30 13.77 3.50
C ASP A 85 -2.81 14.03 3.40
N THR A 86 -3.55 13.19 2.68
CA THR A 86 -4.99 13.32 2.40
C THR A 86 -5.84 12.41 3.27
N LEU A 87 -5.47 11.13 3.40
CA LEU A 87 -6.30 10.10 4.04
C LEU A 87 -5.58 9.41 5.21
N ALA A 88 -6.27 9.34 6.35
CA ALA A 88 -5.84 8.56 7.52
C ALA A 88 -6.98 7.70 8.11
N ILE A 89 -6.60 6.53 8.65
CA ILE A 89 -7.48 5.60 9.35
C ILE A 89 -7.10 5.54 10.82
N PHE A 90 -8.10 5.66 11.68
CA PHE A 90 -7.98 5.66 13.13
C PHE A 90 -8.71 4.42 13.68
N PRO A 91 -8.07 3.61 14.54
CA PRO A 91 -8.80 2.58 15.26
C PRO A 91 -9.76 3.22 16.27
N SER A 92 -10.90 2.58 16.53
CA SER A 92 -11.97 3.11 17.41
C SER A 92 -11.54 3.27 18.86
N ASP A 93 -10.62 2.44 19.33
CA ASP A 93 -9.99 2.50 20.65
C ASP A 93 -8.81 3.47 20.70
N PHE A 94 -8.53 4.20 19.60
CA PHE A 94 -7.60 5.31 19.57
C PHE A 94 -8.12 6.45 20.45
N SER A 95 -7.86 6.32 21.74
CA SER A 95 -8.04 7.39 22.68
C SER A 95 -7.03 8.47 22.33
N GLN A 96 -7.49 9.69 22.03
CA GLN A 96 -6.71 10.90 22.26
C GLN A 96 -6.45 11.04 23.77
N LYS A 97 -5.74 10.09 24.38
CA LYS A 97 -5.33 10.11 25.78
C LYS A 97 -4.25 11.17 25.90
N GLY A 98 -4.74 12.39 26.05
CA GLY A 98 -4.03 13.65 25.96
C GLY A 98 -4.97 14.62 25.28
N GLY A 99 -5.63 15.47 26.07
CA GLY A 99 -6.52 16.53 25.58
C GLY A 99 -5.83 17.48 24.58
N PRO A 100 -6.47 18.60 24.20
CA PRO A 100 -6.07 19.39 23.04
C PRO A 100 -4.57 19.70 23.05
N ARG A 101 -3.81 19.03 22.18
CA ARG A 101 -2.39 19.32 22.00
C ARG A 101 -2.30 20.62 21.22
N LYS A 102 -1.95 21.70 21.92
CA LYS A 102 -1.50 22.95 21.30
C LYS A 102 -0.16 22.67 20.60
N GLY A 103 -0.22 22.24 19.34
CA GLY A 103 0.96 21.94 18.53
C GLY A 103 0.67 20.91 17.44
N THR A 104 0.63 21.39 16.19
CA THR A 104 0.57 20.63 14.92
C THR A 104 -0.53 19.58 14.85
N HIS A 105 -1.78 20.03 14.70
CA HIS A 105 -2.81 19.18 14.11
C HIS A 105 -2.36 18.79 12.69
N HIS A 106 -1.93 17.56 12.49
CA HIS A 106 -2.05 16.97 11.16
C HIS A 106 -3.55 16.72 10.95
N THR A 107 -4.29 17.76 10.56
CA THR A 107 -5.66 17.58 10.04
C THR A 107 -5.51 16.93 8.69
N PHE A 108 -5.81 15.64 8.60
CA PHE A 108 -5.98 15.01 7.30
C PHE A 108 -7.30 15.51 6.71
N PRO A 109 -7.34 15.90 5.42
CA PRO A 109 -8.58 16.22 4.73
C PRO A 109 -9.66 15.15 4.90
N ILE A 110 -9.25 13.88 5.00
CA ILE A 110 -10.14 12.74 5.18
C ILE A 110 -9.65 11.87 6.34
N GLU A 111 -10.51 11.74 7.35
CA GLU A 111 -10.31 10.84 8.48
C GLU A 111 -11.41 9.76 8.50
N ILE A 112 -11.01 8.52 8.75
CA ILE A 112 -11.88 7.36 8.89
C ILE A 112 -11.61 6.69 10.23
N THR A 113 -12.59 6.70 11.13
CA THR A 113 -12.51 5.92 12.37
C THR A 113 -13.18 4.57 12.17
N ILE A 114 -12.54 3.48 12.59
CA ILE A 114 -13.08 2.14 12.41
C ILE A 114 -12.98 1.26 13.66
N ASP A 115 -14.11 0.65 14.02
CA ASP A 115 -14.19 -0.43 15.02
C ASP A 115 -14.37 -1.76 14.28
N CYS A 116 -13.27 -2.44 13.99
CA CYS A 116 -13.34 -3.69 13.23
C CYS A 116 -13.70 -4.89 14.10
N ARG A 117 -13.59 -4.84 15.43
CA ARG A 117 -13.78 -6.01 16.33
C ARG A 117 -13.12 -7.27 15.75
N ASP A 118 -13.92 -8.31 15.46
CA ASP A 118 -13.47 -9.59 14.88
C ASP A 118 -13.54 -9.63 13.33
N SER A 119 -13.87 -8.52 12.68
CA SER A 119 -13.96 -8.41 11.22
C SER A 119 -12.62 -8.04 10.59
N PHE A 120 -12.33 -8.64 9.44
CA PHE A 120 -11.20 -8.22 8.61
C PHE A 120 -11.42 -6.80 8.07
N GLY A 121 -10.34 -6.05 7.87
CA GLY A 121 -10.40 -4.70 7.29
C GLY A 121 -10.00 -3.56 8.23
N HIS A 122 -9.08 -3.79 9.17
CA HIS A 122 -8.48 -2.76 10.02
C HIS A 122 -7.70 -1.68 9.27
N GLY A 123 -7.49 -1.82 7.96
CA GLY A 123 -6.67 -0.93 7.14
C GLY A 123 -5.19 -1.34 7.06
N GLY A 124 -4.64 -1.94 8.13
CA GLY A 124 -3.23 -2.29 8.23
C GLY A 124 -2.78 -3.49 7.40
N HIS A 125 -3.71 -4.40 7.08
CA HIS A 125 -3.39 -5.56 6.25
C HIS A 125 -2.94 -5.10 4.84
N PRO A 126 -1.86 -5.66 4.28
CA PRO A 126 -1.31 -5.27 2.98
C PRO A 126 -2.35 -5.12 1.86
N SER A 127 -3.28 -6.07 1.72
CA SER A 127 -4.34 -6.00 0.70
C SER A 127 -5.25 -4.78 0.88
N THR A 128 -5.69 -4.52 2.11
CA THR A 128 -6.54 -3.37 2.46
C THR A 128 -5.80 -2.06 2.21
N LEU A 129 -4.53 -1.97 2.62
CA LEU A 129 -3.67 -0.80 2.37
C LEU A 129 -3.48 -0.53 0.88
N GLY A 130 -3.26 -1.58 0.08
CA GLY A 130 -3.15 -1.47 -1.37
C GLY A 130 -4.42 -0.92 -2.01
N MET A 131 -5.59 -1.40 -1.58
CA MET A 131 -6.88 -0.92 -2.08
C MET A 131 -7.16 0.53 -1.68
N LEU A 132 -6.79 0.96 -0.46
CA LEU A 132 -6.92 2.35 -0.01
C LEU A 132 -6.04 3.31 -0.84
N LYS A 133 -4.79 2.92 -1.12
CA LYS A 133 -3.89 3.68 -2.01
C LYS A 133 -4.45 3.77 -3.43
N ALA A 134 -5.03 2.67 -3.93
CA ALA A 134 -5.66 2.66 -5.25
C ALA A 134 -6.87 3.59 -5.32
N LEU A 135 -7.79 3.54 -4.35
CA LEU A 135 -8.94 4.45 -4.25
C LEU A 135 -8.52 5.90 -4.23
N LEU A 136 -7.50 6.23 -3.43
CA LEU A 136 -6.96 7.59 -3.34
C LEU A 136 -6.37 8.07 -4.66
N ARG A 137 -5.64 7.20 -5.38
CA ARG A 137 -5.15 7.52 -6.72
C ARG A 137 -6.29 7.77 -7.70
N LEU A 138 -7.33 6.93 -7.68
CA LEU A 138 -8.50 7.09 -8.54
C LEU A 138 -9.26 8.39 -8.24
N SER A 139 -9.38 8.76 -6.96
CA SER A 139 -9.94 10.03 -6.49
C SER A 139 -9.15 11.22 -7.00
N LYS A 140 -7.81 11.22 -6.82
CA LYS A 140 -6.92 12.27 -7.33
C LYS A 140 -6.99 12.42 -8.85
N GLY A 141 -7.30 11.34 -9.57
CA GLY A 141 -7.56 11.35 -11.00
C GLY A 141 -8.99 11.72 -11.42
N GLY A 142 -9.89 12.00 -10.48
CA GLY A 142 -11.30 12.32 -10.73
C GLY A 142 -12.14 11.15 -11.25
N LEU A 143 -11.65 9.91 -11.12
CA LEU A 143 -12.28 8.73 -11.73
C LEU A 143 -13.43 8.15 -10.91
N ILE A 144 -13.47 8.41 -9.60
CA ILE A 144 -14.53 7.94 -8.71
C ILE A 144 -15.54 9.01 -8.33
N ALA A 145 -15.26 10.28 -8.62
CA ALA A 145 -16.17 11.40 -8.35
C ALA A 145 -17.57 11.15 -8.94
N ASP A 146 -18.59 11.24 -8.08
CA ASP A 146 -20.00 11.02 -8.43
C ASP A 146 -20.29 9.62 -9.01
N ARG A 147 -19.47 8.62 -8.66
CA ARG A 147 -19.67 7.23 -9.11
C ARG A 147 -20.24 6.36 -8.01
N SER A 148 -21.06 5.39 -8.43
CA SER A 148 -21.44 4.28 -7.57
C SER A 148 -20.29 3.28 -7.47
N VAL A 149 -19.82 3.03 -6.26
CA VAL A 149 -18.75 2.07 -5.97
C VAL A 149 -19.34 0.85 -5.25
N LEU A 150 -18.95 -0.35 -5.69
CA LEU A 150 -19.31 -1.61 -5.08
C LEU A 150 -18.10 -2.19 -4.35
N ASP A 151 -18.24 -2.42 -3.04
CA ASP A 151 -17.23 -3.05 -2.19
C ASP A 151 -17.64 -4.51 -1.89
N VAL A 152 -17.06 -5.46 -2.63
CA VAL A 152 -17.37 -6.89 -2.50
C VAL A 152 -16.48 -7.50 -1.43
N GLY A 153 -17.09 -8.03 -0.37
CA GLY A 153 -16.34 -8.54 0.79
C GLY A 153 -15.92 -7.42 1.75
N THR A 154 -16.82 -6.45 1.99
CA THR A 154 -16.55 -5.17 2.67
C THR A 154 -15.93 -5.28 4.07
N GLY A 155 -16.11 -6.41 4.76
CA GLY A 155 -15.56 -6.63 6.11
C GLY A 155 -15.99 -5.50 7.06
N SER A 156 -15.01 -4.78 7.59
CA SER A 156 -15.20 -3.60 8.43
C SER A 156 -15.89 -2.40 7.76
N GLY A 157 -15.99 -2.39 6.43
CA GLY A 157 -16.51 -1.27 5.66
C GLY A 157 -15.48 -0.19 5.32
N VAL A 158 -14.20 -0.38 5.67
CA VAL A 158 -13.17 0.67 5.51
C VAL A 158 -13.05 1.19 4.08
N LEU A 159 -13.17 0.30 3.09
CA LEU A 159 -13.03 0.65 1.67
C LEU A 159 -14.28 1.36 1.15
N ALA A 160 -15.47 0.89 1.52
CA ALA A 160 -16.73 1.56 1.22
C ALA A 160 -16.77 2.98 1.80
N ILE A 161 -16.35 3.16 3.06
CA ILE A 161 -16.28 4.48 3.72
C ILE A 161 -15.25 5.38 3.04
N ALA A 162 -14.09 4.83 2.68
CA ALA A 162 -13.05 5.57 1.96
C ALA A 162 -13.54 6.03 0.59
N ALA A 163 -14.17 5.16 -0.18
CA ALA A 163 -14.76 5.50 -1.48
C ALA A 163 -15.78 6.63 -1.35
N LEU A 164 -16.71 6.55 -0.39
CA LEU A 164 -17.72 7.60 -0.15
C LEU A 164 -17.10 8.96 0.18
N LYS A 165 -16.00 8.97 0.96
CA LYS A 165 -15.34 10.22 1.38
C LYS A 165 -14.43 10.82 0.32
N LEU A 166 -13.95 10.01 -0.62
CA LEU A 166 -13.02 10.41 -1.66
C LEU A 166 -13.70 10.95 -2.93
N GLY A 167 -15.03 10.89 -3.00
CA GLY A 167 -15.84 11.46 -4.08
C GLY A 167 -16.53 10.42 -4.92
#